data_AF-A0A7S2MFV0-F1
#
_entry.id   AF-A0A7S2MFV0-F1
#
_cell.length_a   1.000
_cell.length_b   1.000
_cell.length_c   1.000
_cell.angle_alpha   90.00
_cell.angle_beta   90.00
_cell.angle_gamma   90.00
#
_symmetry.space_group_name_H-M   'P 1'
#
loop_
_entity.id
_entity.type
_entity.pdbx_description
1 polymer ?
#
loop_
_entity_poly.entity_id
_entity_poly.type
_entity_poly.pdbx_seq_one_letter_code
_entity_poly.pdbx_strand_id
1 'polypeptide(L)'
;NKYLINGITAQQSQVQNLFHSVQLNVNNPHFLIMQGRITKVLNMKPQEILSMIEEAAGTRMFETKKQAALRTMEKKQGKNDEIDRVLTEEITPTLDKLRAEKSNYLTWSANATKIERLGRFCIAFEFKSNEDMVQRGAEELKVMEDEVAKNRALGDELREKIEQSKTRGREISEERDSQILPRHMQAKKEEEILSKELVRCTSVYQNKIKNLVEDEKALAAANKASVDSRAMIDTKQ
;
A
#
# COMPACT_ATOMS: atom_id res chain seq x y z
N ASN A 1 -6.49 35.11 -90.62
CA ASN A 1 -5.75 34.23 -91.55
C ASN A 1 -6.28 32.81 -91.44
N LYS A 2 -6.91 32.30 -92.51
CA LYS A 2 -7.40 30.92 -92.57
C LYS A 2 -6.48 30.13 -93.50
N TYR A 3 -5.88 29.05 -93.02
CA TYR A 3 -5.06 28.17 -93.85
C TYR A 3 -5.89 27.00 -94.37
N LEU A 4 -5.63 26.58 -95.60
CA LEU A 4 -6.35 25.51 -96.28
C LEU A 4 -5.34 24.50 -96.83
N ILE A 5 -5.53 23.21 -96.56
CA ILE A 5 -4.81 22.11 -97.21
C ILE A 5 -5.86 21.28 -97.95
N ASN A 6 -5.78 21.20 -99.27
CA ASN A 6 -6.75 20.50 -100.12
C ASN A 6 -8.22 20.92 -99.86
N GLY A 7 -8.46 22.21 -99.62
CA GLY A 7 -9.80 22.75 -99.34
C GLY A 7 -10.30 22.58 -97.90
N ILE A 8 -9.56 21.84 -97.05
CA ILE A 8 -9.89 21.65 -95.63
C ILE A 8 -9.16 22.71 -94.80
N THR A 9 -9.84 23.26 -93.80
CA THR A 9 -9.23 24.23 -92.87
C THR A 9 -8.15 23.54 -92.04
N ALA A 10 -6.92 24.04 -92.10
CA ALA A 10 -5.77 23.46 -91.41
C ALA A 10 -5.21 24.45 -90.38
N GLN A 11 -4.57 23.91 -89.35
CA GLN A 11 -3.81 24.73 -88.40
C GLN A 11 -2.49 25.18 -89.02
N GLN A 12 -1.98 26.34 -88.60
CA GLN A 12 -0.70 26.87 -89.07
C GLN A 12 0.45 25.88 -88.88
N SER A 13 0.46 25.13 -87.77
CA SER A 13 1.46 24.09 -87.49
C SER A 13 1.43 22.95 -88.50
N GLN A 14 0.24 22.51 -88.94
CA GLN A 14 0.07 21.46 -89.94
C GLN A 14 0.57 21.93 -91.31
N VAL A 15 0.28 23.18 -91.67
CA VAL A 15 0.74 23.80 -92.91
C VAL A 15 2.27 23.94 -92.89
N GLN A 16 2.83 24.40 -91.78
CA GLN A 16 4.28 24.44 -91.59
C GLN A 16 4.88 23.04 -91.71
N ASN A 17 4.34 22.02 -91.04
CA ASN A 17 4.86 20.65 -91.12
C ASN A 17 4.81 20.10 -92.55
N LEU A 18 3.77 20.41 -93.33
CA LEU A 18 3.70 20.05 -94.75
C LEU A 18 4.85 20.67 -95.53
N PHE A 19 5.13 21.97 -95.36
CA PHE A 19 6.26 22.62 -96.02
C PHE A 19 7.62 22.07 -95.54
N HIS A 20 7.78 21.75 -94.26
CA HIS A 20 8.99 21.10 -93.75
C HIS A 20 9.20 19.70 -94.34
N SER A 21 8.12 18.96 -94.69
CA SER A 21 8.24 17.64 -95.31
C SER A 21 8.84 17.66 -96.72
N VAL A 22 8.65 18.77 -97.43
CA VAL A 22 9.29 19.06 -98.73
C VAL A 22 10.53 19.94 -98.60
N GLN A 23 11.09 20.03 -97.39
CA GLN A 23 12.30 20.82 -97.05
C GLN A 23 12.17 22.32 -97.34
N LEU A 24 10.95 22.86 -97.37
CA LEU A 24 10.68 24.29 -97.48
C LEU A 24 10.42 24.87 -96.10
N ASN A 25 11.36 25.65 -95.56
CA ASN A 25 11.09 26.39 -94.34
C ASN A 25 10.47 27.76 -94.67
N VAL A 26 9.18 27.93 -94.35
CA VAL A 26 8.44 29.19 -94.55
C VAL A 26 8.93 30.29 -93.60
N ASN A 27 9.44 29.93 -92.42
CA ASN A 27 9.91 30.89 -91.42
C ASN A 27 11.30 31.45 -91.76
N ASN A 28 12.12 30.68 -92.48
CA ASN A 28 13.42 31.12 -92.96
C ASN A 28 13.63 30.64 -94.40
N PRO A 29 13.08 31.34 -95.41
CA PRO A 29 13.07 30.87 -96.78
C PRO A 29 14.45 31.03 -97.42
N HIS A 30 15.35 30.07 -97.16
CA HIS A 30 16.65 29.98 -97.85
C HIS A 30 16.50 29.61 -99.33
N PHE A 31 15.34 29.08 -99.72
CA PHE A 31 14.99 28.75 -101.09
C PHE A 31 14.57 29.98 -101.94
N LEU A 32 14.36 31.16 -101.32
CA LEU A 32 13.89 32.36 -102.03
C LEU A 32 14.82 33.55 -101.75
N ILE A 33 15.47 34.03 -102.82
CA ILE A 33 16.43 35.14 -102.74
C ILE A 33 15.74 36.42 -103.24
N MET A 34 15.30 37.27 -102.31
CA MET A 34 14.84 38.62 -102.60
C MET A 34 16.02 39.60 -102.73
N GLN A 35 15.79 40.78 -103.31
CA GLN A 35 16.80 41.85 -103.35
C GLN A 35 17.28 42.19 -101.93
N GLY A 36 18.60 42.33 -101.74
CA GLY A 36 19.23 42.56 -100.43
C GLY A 36 19.47 41.30 -99.58
N ARG A 37 18.92 40.14 -99.96
CA ARG A 37 19.15 38.88 -99.25
C ARG A 37 20.58 38.36 -99.42
N ILE A 38 21.23 38.64 -100.57
CA ILE A 38 22.62 38.23 -100.82
C ILE A 38 23.60 38.85 -99.82
N THR A 39 23.45 40.14 -99.51
CA THR A 39 24.28 40.84 -98.52
C THR A 39 24.04 40.32 -97.11
N LYS A 40 22.81 39.87 -96.81
CA LYS A 40 22.50 39.22 -95.54
C LYS A 40 23.21 37.88 -95.43
N VAL A 41 23.19 37.04 -96.48
CA VAL A 41 23.90 35.75 -96.51
C VAL A 41 25.40 35.92 -96.30
N LEU A 42 26.01 36.93 -96.93
CA LEU A 42 27.43 37.24 -96.78
C LEU A 42 27.81 37.69 -95.35
N ASN A 43 26.86 38.25 -94.59
CA ASN A 43 27.08 38.75 -93.23
C ASN A 43 26.35 37.92 -92.16
N MET A 44 25.99 36.67 -92.44
CA MET A 44 25.30 35.81 -91.47
C MET A 44 26.21 35.47 -90.28
N LYS A 45 25.62 35.41 -89.09
CA LYS A 45 26.32 34.92 -87.89
C LYS A 45 26.52 33.41 -87.98
N PRO A 46 27.54 32.85 -87.31
CA PRO A 46 27.79 31.39 -87.31
C PRO A 46 26.57 30.53 -86.95
N GLN A 47 25.72 30.99 -86.02
CA GLN A 47 24.47 30.30 -85.66
C GLN A 47 23.44 30.28 -86.80
N GLU A 48 23.36 31.36 -87.58
CA GLU A 48 22.46 31.44 -88.73
C GLU A 48 22.96 30.57 -89.89
N ILE A 49 24.29 30.51 -90.09
CA ILE A 49 24.93 29.61 -91.06
C ILE A 49 24.69 28.15 -90.66
N LEU A 50 24.88 27.79 -89.39
CA LEU A 50 24.59 26.45 -88.88
C LEU A 50 23.13 26.09 -89.12
N SER A 51 22.21 27.00 -88.81
CA SER A 51 20.78 26.77 -89.03
C SER A 51 20.43 26.59 -90.51
N MET A 52 21.10 27.30 -91.41
CA MET A 52 20.96 27.11 -92.86
C MET A 52 21.44 25.72 -93.30
N ILE A 53 22.59 25.28 -92.79
CA ILE A 53 23.17 23.96 -93.11
C ILE A 53 22.29 22.83 -92.55
N GLU A 54 21.80 22.96 -91.32
CA GLU A 54 20.91 21.98 -90.68
C GLU A 54 19.55 21.86 -91.41
N GLU A 55 19.08 22.94 -92.04
CA GLU A 55 17.91 22.89 -92.91
C GLU A 55 18.19 22.18 -94.23
N ALA A 56 19.30 22.52 -94.87
CA ALA A 56 19.71 21.88 -96.13
C ALA A 56 19.96 20.38 -95.94
N ALA A 57 20.48 19.98 -94.78
CA ALA A 57 20.67 18.58 -94.39
C ALA A 57 19.37 17.90 -93.88
N GLY A 58 18.28 18.66 -93.68
CA GLY A 58 17.01 18.15 -93.13
C GLY A 58 17.05 17.77 -91.64
N THR A 59 18.14 18.05 -90.93
CA THR A 59 18.34 17.66 -89.51
C THR A 59 17.65 18.60 -88.52
N ARG A 60 17.30 19.83 -88.94
CA ARG A 60 16.65 20.85 -88.09
C ARG A 60 15.35 20.36 -87.44
N MET A 61 14.52 19.58 -88.15
CA MET A 61 13.26 19.06 -87.60
C MET A 61 13.52 18.05 -86.47
N PHE A 62 14.52 17.19 -86.65
CA PHE A 62 14.92 16.21 -85.63
C PHE A 62 15.44 16.91 -84.38
N GLU A 63 16.34 17.88 -84.53
CA GLU A 63 16.93 18.60 -83.39
C GLU A 63 15.88 19.41 -82.62
N THR A 64 14.94 20.04 -83.33
CA THR A 64 13.81 20.75 -82.68
C THR A 64 12.93 19.79 -81.88
N LYS A 65 12.59 18.62 -82.44
CA LYS A 65 11.79 17.59 -81.73
C LYS A 65 12.54 17.01 -80.54
N LYS A 66 13.83 16.75 -80.67
CA LYS A 66 14.70 16.26 -79.60
C LYS A 66 14.74 17.27 -78.44
N GLN A 67 14.98 18.54 -78.72
CA GLN A 67 14.97 19.58 -77.68
C GLN A 67 13.61 19.71 -77.00
N ALA A 68 12.51 19.64 -77.74
CA ALA A 68 11.16 19.66 -77.17
C ALA A 68 10.88 18.43 -76.28
N ALA A 69 11.34 17.25 -76.69
CA ALA A 69 11.23 16.02 -75.89
C ALA A 69 12.06 16.12 -74.61
N LEU A 70 13.31 16.59 -74.70
CA LEU A 70 14.19 16.79 -73.53
C LEU A 70 13.59 17.78 -72.53
N ARG A 71 13.04 18.90 -72.98
CA ARG A 71 12.33 19.86 -72.10
C ARG A 71 11.11 19.24 -71.43
N THR A 72 10.39 18.38 -72.14
CA THR A 72 9.26 17.65 -71.56
C THR A 72 9.73 16.66 -70.50
N MET A 73 10.79 15.91 -70.78
CA MET A 73 11.39 14.96 -69.84
C MET A 73 11.87 15.67 -68.58
N GLU A 74 12.57 16.80 -68.71
CA GLU A 74 13.04 17.59 -67.58
C GLU A 74 11.89 18.07 -66.70
N LYS A 75 10.81 18.58 -67.31
CA LYS A 75 9.59 18.97 -66.56
C LYS A 75 8.94 17.79 -65.84
N LYS A 76 8.92 16.61 -66.46
CA LYS A 76 8.38 15.39 -65.85
C LYS A 76 9.27 14.88 -64.74
N GLN A 77 10.59 14.96 -64.90
CA GLN A 77 11.55 14.61 -63.87
C GLN A 77 11.37 15.49 -62.64
N GLY A 78 11.29 16.82 -62.80
CA GLY A 78 11.06 17.71 -61.67
C GLY A 78 9.74 17.44 -60.92
N LYS A 79 8.70 16.95 -61.63
CA LYS A 79 7.46 16.50 -60.98
C LYS A 79 7.60 15.16 -60.28
N ASN A 80 8.41 14.25 -60.80
CA ASN A 80 8.71 13.00 -60.13
C ASN A 80 9.52 13.25 -58.84
N ASP A 81 10.52 14.12 -58.91
CA ASP A 81 11.34 14.48 -57.76
C ASP A 81 10.50 15.16 -56.66
N GLU A 82 9.50 15.98 -57.03
CA GLU A 82 8.54 16.57 -56.09
C GLU A 82 7.68 15.49 -55.40
N ILE A 83 7.22 14.49 -56.15
CA ILE A 83 6.46 13.35 -55.58
C ILE A 83 7.33 12.54 -54.63
N ASP A 84 8.56 12.21 -55.04
CA ASP A 84 9.51 11.45 -54.22
C ASP A 84 9.86 12.20 -52.93
N ARG A 85 9.97 13.53 -53.02
CA ARG A 85 10.17 14.39 -51.85
C ARG A 85 9.00 14.33 -50.87
N VAL A 86 7.76 14.50 -51.35
CA VAL A 86 6.56 14.40 -50.49
C VAL A 86 6.44 13.01 -49.85
N LEU A 87 6.72 11.96 -50.62
CA LEU A 87 6.69 10.59 -50.13
C LEU A 87 7.70 10.36 -49.00
N THR A 88 8.92 10.89 -49.15
CA THR A 88 10.02 10.68 -48.21
C THR A 88 9.95 11.60 -46.99
N GLU A 89 9.59 12.87 -47.17
CA GLU A 89 9.58 13.88 -46.11
C GLU A 89 8.28 13.86 -45.29
N GLU A 90 7.13 13.55 -45.91
CA GLU A 90 5.83 13.63 -45.22
C GLU A 90 5.19 12.27 -44.99
N ILE A 91 5.05 11.45 -46.04
CA ILE A 91 4.27 10.21 -45.95
C ILE A 91 5.02 9.12 -45.15
N THR A 92 6.31 8.94 -45.39
CA THR A 92 7.09 7.91 -44.70
C THR A 92 7.20 8.17 -43.19
N PRO A 93 7.54 9.39 -42.72
CA PRO A 93 7.63 9.67 -41.29
C PRO A 93 6.27 9.62 -40.58
N THR A 94 5.19 10.04 -41.25
CA THR A 94 3.84 9.91 -40.68
C THR A 94 3.44 8.45 -40.53
N LEU A 95 3.76 7.59 -41.50
CA LEU A 95 3.52 6.15 -41.41
C LEU A 95 4.33 5.51 -40.26
N ASP A 96 5.60 5.88 -40.10
CA ASP A 96 6.43 5.37 -39.02
C ASP A 96 5.97 5.85 -37.64
N LYS A 97 5.52 7.11 -37.53
CA LYS A 97 4.86 7.63 -36.33
C LYS A 97 3.61 6.82 -35.98
N LEU A 98 2.74 6.55 -36.96
CA LEU A 98 1.54 5.72 -36.74
C LEU A 98 1.88 4.28 -36.33
N ARG A 99 2.95 3.70 -36.87
CA ARG A 99 3.44 2.38 -36.44
C ARG A 99 3.90 2.39 -34.98
N ALA A 100 4.65 3.42 -34.58
CA ALA A 100 5.10 3.59 -33.21
C ALA A 100 3.91 3.79 -32.24
N GLU A 101 2.95 4.64 -32.62
CA GLU A 101 1.71 4.86 -31.85
C GLU A 101 0.90 3.58 -31.70
N LYS A 102 0.74 2.80 -32.79
CA LYS A 102 0.08 1.48 -32.72
C LYS A 102 0.81 0.52 -31.78
N SER A 103 2.15 0.47 -31.84
CA SER A 103 2.94 -0.37 -30.94
C SER A 103 2.72 0.03 -29.48
N ASN A 104 2.75 1.33 -29.18
CA ASN A 104 2.50 1.87 -27.84
C ASN A 104 1.07 1.60 -27.36
N TYR A 105 0.09 1.66 -28.26
CA TYR A 105 -1.29 1.33 -27.93
C TYR A 105 -1.44 -0.16 -27.58
N LEU A 106 -0.80 -1.06 -28.32
CA LEU A 106 -0.84 -2.50 -28.04
C LEU A 106 -0.21 -2.83 -26.68
N THR A 107 0.92 -2.20 -26.35
CA THR A 107 1.56 -2.39 -25.02
C THR A 107 0.70 -1.80 -23.91
N TRP A 108 0.11 -0.62 -24.11
CA TRP A 108 -0.84 -0.04 -23.17
C TRP A 108 -2.06 -0.93 -22.95
N SER A 109 -2.66 -1.47 -24.01
CA SER A 109 -3.82 -2.36 -23.93
C SER A 109 -3.50 -3.64 -23.15
N ALA A 110 -2.37 -4.28 -23.46
CA ALA A 110 -1.92 -5.46 -22.73
C ALA A 110 -1.67 -5.16 -21.23
N ASN A 111 -1.06 -4.01 -20.93
CA ASN A 111 -0.82 -3.56 -19.57
C ASN A 111 -2.13 -3.23 -18.83
N ALA A 112 -3.08 -2.58 -19.49
CA ALA A 112 -4.39 -2.25 -18.94
C ALA A 112 -5.15 -3.53 -18.53
N THR A 113 -5.19 -4.54 -19.40
CA THR A 113 -5.78 -5.86 -19.06
C THR A 113 -5.04 -6.52 -17.90
N LYS A 114 -3.71 -6.40 -17.82
CA LYS A 114 -2.92 -6.95 -16.71
C LYS A 114 -3.21 -6.22 -15.39
N ILE A 115 -3.34 -4.89 -15.42
CA ILE A 115 -3.69 -4.06 -14.27
C ILE A 115 -5.09 -4.42 -13.78
N GLU A 116 -6.07 -4.54 -14.67
CA GLU A 116 -7.44 -4.95 -14.30
C GLU A 116 -7.44 -6.33 -13.65
N ARG A 117 -6.72 -7.29 -14.22
CA ARG A 117 -6.59 -8.63 -13.66
C ARG A 117 -5.97 -8.60 -12.26
N LEU A 118 -4.85 -7.89 -12.10
CA LEU A 118 -4.17 -7.77 -10.80
C LEU A 118 -5.02 -7.01 -9.79
N GLY A 119 -5.75 -5.97 -10.21
CA GLY A 119 -6.67 -5.23 -9.36
C GLY A 119 -7.77 -6.13 -8.79
N ARG A 120 -8.34 -7.02 -9.61
CA ARG A 120 -9.29 -8.04 -9.12
C ARG A 120 -8.66 -8.96 -8.08
N PHE A 121 -7.40 -9.37 -8.27
CA PHE A 121 -6.69 -10.19 -7.29
C PHE A 121 -6.41 -9.44 -5.98
N CYS A 122 -6.01 -8.17 -6.04
CA CYS A 122 -5.79 -7.35 -4.84
C CYS A 122 -7.09 -7.20 -4.04
N ILE A 123 -8.19 -6.86 -4.71
CA ILE A 123 -9.50 -6.73 -4.05
C ILE A 123 -9.95 -8.06 -3.44
N ALA A 124 -9.77 -9.17 -4.15
CA ALA A 124 -10.11 -10.50 -3.64
C ALA A 124 -9.27 -10.88 -2.41
N PHE A 125 -7.96 -10.55 -2.43
CA PHE A 125 -7.07 -10.79 -1.30
C PHE A 125 -7.43 -9.93 -0.09
N GLU A 126 -7.70 -8.63 -0.29
CA GLU A 126 -8.16 -7.73 0.76
C GLU A 126 -9.48 -8.22 1.37
N PHE A 127 -10.44 -8.62 0.54
CA PHE A 127 -11.70 -9.21 1.01
C PHE A 127 -11.45 -10.45 1.86
N LYS A 128 -10.63 -11.39 1.38
CA LYS A 128 -10.35 -12.63 2.12
C LYS A 128 -9.59 -12.38 3.42
N SER A 129 -8.61 -11.49 3.41
CA SER A 129 -7.87 -11.10 4.61
C SER A 129 -8.78 -10.45 5.66
N ASN A 130 -9.71 -9.59 5.23
CA ASN A 130 -10.68 -8.97 6.11
C ASN A 130 -11.67 -9.99 6.66
N GLU A 131 -12.15 -10.93 5.83
CA GLU A 131 -13.00 -12.04 6.25
C GLU A 131 -12.30 -12.90 7.32
N ASP A 132 -11.04 -13.29 7.09
CA ASP A 132 -10.25 -14.07 8.05
C ASP A 132 -9.95 -13.28 9.34
N MET A 133 -9.84 -11.95 9.26
CA MET A 133 -9.68 -11.10 10.45
C MET A 133 -10.97 -11.01 11.26
N VAL A 134 -12.13 -10.85 10.60
CA VAL A 134 -13.43 -10.85 11.25
C VAL A 134 -13.72 -12.20 11.88
N GLN A 135 -13.40 -13.30 11.20
CA GLN A 135 -13.60 -14.65 11.73
C GLN A 135 -12.74 -14.89 12.98
N ARG A 136 -11.44 -14.54 12.94
CA ARG A 136 -10.57 -14.62 14.12
C ARG A 136 -11.08 -13.74 15.27
N GLY A 137 -11.49 -12.50 14.97
CA GLY A 137 -12.07 -11.60 15.96
C GLY A 137 -13.36 -12.16 16.59
N ALA A 138 -14.20 -12.84 15.81
CA ALA A 138 -15.40 -13.51 16.32
C ALA A 138 -15.07 -14.71 17.23
N GLU A 139 -14.05 -15.49 16.87
CA GLU A 139 -13.55 -16.59 17.71
C GLU A 139 -12.97 -16.07 19.03
N GLU A 140 -12.14 -15.02 18.98
CA GLU A 140 -11.58 -14.36 20.18
C GLU A 140 -12.67 -13.74 21.07
N LEU A 141 -13.67 -13.08 20.46
CA LEU A 141 -14.81 -12.52 21.19
C LEU A 141 -15.57 -13.61 21.93
N LYS A 142 -15.82 -14.75 21.29
CA LYS A 142 -16.51 -15.88 21.92
C LYS A 142 -15.75 -16.43 23.12
N VAL A 143 -14.42 -16.56 23.01
CA VAL A 143 -13.58 -16.97 24.14
C VAL A 143 -13.68 -15.96 25.29
N MET A 144 -13.62 -14.66 24.97
CA MET A 144 -13.74 -13.60 25.97
C MET A 144 -15.14 -13.57 26.62
N GLU A 145 -16.21 -13.80 25.86
CA GLU A 145 -17.57 -13.93 26.38
C GLU A 145 -17.70 -15.12 27.35
N ASP A 146 -17.13 -16.27 27.00
CA ASP A 146 -17.09 -17.45 27.87
C ASP A 146 -16.30 -17.17 29.17
N GLU A 147 -15.18 -16.46 29.09
CA GLU A 147 -14.40 -16.05 30.27
C GLU A 147 -15.16 -15.04 31.14
N VAL A 148 -15.82 -14.06 30.55
CA VAL A 148 -16.67 -13.10 31.28
C VAL A 148 -17.83 -13.83 31.96
N ALA A 149 -18.45 -14.80 31.30
CA ALA A 149 -19.51 -15.62 31.88
C ALA A 149 -19.01 -16.43 33.09
N LYS A 150 -17.84 -17.08 32.98
CA LYS A 150 -17.19 -17.79 34.09
C LYS A 150 -16.87 -16.86 35.26
N ASN A 151 -16.28 -15.69 34.98
CA ASN A 151 -15.93 -14.71 35.99
C ASN A 151 -17.18 -14.13 36.69
N ARG A 152 -18.27 -13.91 35.95
CA ARG A 152 -19.56 -13.51 36.53
C ARG A 152 -20.11 -14.59 37.46
N ALA A 153 -20.14 -15.85 37.01
CA ALA A 153 -20.60 -16.97 37.82
C ALA A 153 -19.78 -17.13 39.10
N LEU A 154 -18.44 -17.04 39.00
CA LEU A 154 -17.55 -17.08 40.17
C LEU A 154 -17.80 -15.88 41.09
N GLY A 155 -18.01 -14.69 40.53
CA GLY A 155 -18.34 -13.48 41.29
C GLY A 155 -19.66 -13.61 42.06
N ASP A 156 -20.66 -14.27 41.48
CA ASP A 156 -21.95 -14.51 42.13
C ASP A 156 -21.84 -15.59 43.23
N GLU A 157 -21.07 -16.66 43.00
CA GLU A 157 -20.77 -17.68 44.02
C GLU A 157 -20.03 -17.07 45.22
N LEU A 158 -19.02 -16.21 44.96
CA LEU A 158 -18.29 -15.51 46.01
C LEU A 158 -19.19 -14.55 46.79
N ARG A 159 -20.09 -13.84 46.11
CA ARG A 159 -21.09 -12.98 46.78
C ARG A 159 -21.99 -13.80 47.70
N GLU A 160 -22.46 -14.96 47.26
CA GLU A 160 -23.27 -15.85 48.08
C GLU A 160 -22.51 -16.35 49.31
N LYS A 161 -21.25 -16.79 49.14
CA LYS A 161 -20.38 -17.20 50.26
C LYS A 161 -20.12 -16.07 51.25
N ILE A 162 -19.96 -14.84 50.77
CA ILE A 162 -19.81 -13.66 51.62
C ILE A 162 -21.08 -13.43 52.44
N GLU A 163 -22.26 -13.51 51.83
CA GLU A 163 -23.51 -13.36 52.57
C GLU A 163 -23.72 -14.49 53.60
N GLN A 164 -23.44 -15.74 53.23
CA GLN A 164 -23.47 -16.87 54.18
C GLN A 164 -22.46 -16.69 55.33
N SER A 165 -21.28 -16.17 55.05
CA SER A 165 -20.27 -15.89 56.09
C SER A 165 -20.69 -14.72 56.99
N LYS A 166 -21.36 -13.70 56.45
CA LYS A 166 -21.91 -12.58 57.23
C LYS A 166 -23.06 -13.03 58.12
N THR A 167 -24.00 -13.83 57.61
CA THR A 167 -25.11 -14.36 58.42
C THR A 167 -24.58 -15.23 59.54
N ARG A 168 -23.65 -16.14 59.22
CA ARG A 168 -22.99 -16.98 60.23
C ARG A 168 -22.17 -16.18 61.23
N GLY A 169 -21.52 -15.10 60.78
CA GLY A 169 -20.84 -14.14 61.66
C GLY A 169 -21.81 -13.41 62.61
N ARG A 170 -23.01 -13.05 62.14
CA ARG A 170 -24.08 -12.51 63.00
C ARG A 170 -24.56 -13.54 64.00
N GLU A 171 -24.87 -14.77 63.56
CA GLU A 171 -25.32 -15.85 64.44
C GLU A 171 -24.31 -16.13 65.56
N ILE A 172 -23.02 -16.23 65.22
CA ILE A 172 -21.95 -16.43 66.21
C ILE A 172 -21.83 -15.22 67.15
N SER A 173 -21.98 -13.99 66.64
CA SER A 173 -21.97 -12.80 67.50
C SER A 173 -23.17 -12.76 68.44
N GLU A 174 -24.36 -13.12 67.98
CA GLU A 174 -25.58 -13.21 68.77
C GLU A 174 -25.49 -14.32 69.82
N GLU A 175 -24.95 -15.49 69.47
CA GLU A 175 -24.70 -16.59 70.41
C GLU A 175 -23.64 -16.21 71.45
N ARG A 176 -22.57 -15.52 71.02
CA ARG A 176 -21.58 -14.96 71.95
C ARG A 176 -22.26 -14.00 72.92
N ASP A 177 -23.08 -13.07 72.46
CA ASP A 177 -23.68 -12.02 73.30
C ASP A 177 -24.79 -12.56 74.21
N SER A 178 -25.53 -13.57 73.77
CA SER A 178 -26.66 -14.16 74.52
C SER A 178 -26.27 -15.26 75.50
N GLN A 179 -25.34 -16.15 75.13
CA GLN A 179 -25.01 -17.33 75.93
C GLN A 179 -23.63 -17.25 76.57
N ILE A 180 -22.62 -16.83 75.81
CA ILE A 180 -21.22 -16.88 76.27
C ILE A 180 -20.90 -15.69 77.16
N LEU A 181 -21.32 -14.48 76.79
CA LEU A 181 -21.02 -13.25 77.52
C LEU A 181 -21.61 -13.27 78.95
N PRO A 182 -22.87 -13.70 79.17
CA PRO A 182 -23.42 -13.79 80.52
C PRO A 182 -22.78 -14.90 81.34
N ARG A 183 -22.52 -16.08 80.74
CA ARG A 183 -21.82 -17.19 81.41
C ARG A 183 -20.40 -16.81 81.79
N HIS A 184 -19.66 -16.16 80.90
CA HIS A 184 -18.32 -15.68 81.17
C HIS A 184 -18.32 -14.61 82.27
N MET A 185 -19.30 -13.70 82.28
CA MET A 185 -19.46 -12.71 83.35
C MET A 185 -19.81 -13.34 84.70
N GLN A 186 -20.61 -14.42 84.71
CA GLN A 186 -20.90 -15.19 85.94
C GLN A 186 -19.67 -15.97 86.41
N ALA A 187 -19.01 -16.71 85.52
CA ALA A 187 -17.80 -17.46 85.84
C ALA A 187 -16.67 -16.54 86.32
N LYS A 188 -16.52 -15.34 85.73
CA LYS A 188 -15.54 -14.34 86.19
C LYS A 188 -15.88 -13.82 87.59
N LYS A 189 -17.16 -13.60 87.91
CA LYS A 189 -17.58 -13.22 89.27
C LYS A 189 -17.31 -14.34 90.27
N GLU A 190 -17.59 -15.59 89.89
CA GLU A 190 -17.31 -16.77 90.70
C GLU A 190 -15.81 -16.96 90.93
N GLU A 191 -14.98 -16.81 89.89
CA GLU A 191 -13.52 -16.80 89.99
C GLU A 191 -13.04 -15.71 90.96
N GLU A 192 -13.62 -14.51 90.89
CA GLU A 192 -13.25 -13.41 91.77
C GLU A 192 -13.64 -13.67 93.24
N ILE A 193 -14.77 -14.34 93.47
CA ILE A 193 -15.22 -14.77 94.80
C ILE A 193 -14.31 -15.88 95.34
N LEU A 194 -14.07 -16.92 94.55
CA LEU A 194 -13.18 -18.04 94.88
C LEU A 194 -11.75 -17.57 95.11
N SER A 195 -11.25 -16.61 94.34
CA SER A 195 -9.93 -15.99 94.54
C SER A 195 -9.87 -15.24 95.87
N LYS A 196 -10.92 -14.45 96.21
CA LYS A 196 -11.03 -13.78 97.52
C LYS A 196 -11.11 -14.79 98.68
N GLU A 197 -11.83 -15.88 98.51
CA GLU A 197 -11.89 -16.97 99.51
C GLU A 197 -10.58 -17.73 99.64
N LEU A 198 -9.88 -18.00 98.54
CA LEU A 198 -8.57 -18.65 98.53
C LEU A 198 -7.55 -17.78 99.28
N VAL A 199 -7.52 -16.48 99.02
CA VAL A 199 -6.66 -15.52 99.75
C VAL A 199 -6.98 -15.54 101.25
N ARG A 200 -8.28 -15.59 101.61
CA ARG A 200 -8.72 -15.68 103.00
C ARG A 200 -8.28 -16.99 103.66
N CYS A 201 -8.51 -18.14 103.02
CA CYS A 201 -8.13 -19.46 103.51
C CYS A 201 -6.61 -19.61 103.62
N THR A 202 -5.85 -19.06 102.66
CA THR A 202 -4.38 -19.06 102.69
C THR A 202 -3.85 -18.22 103.84
N SER A 203 -4.48 -17.07 104.13
CA SER A 203 -4.14 -16.24 105.30
C SER A 203 -4.43 -16.94 106.62
N VAL A 204 -5.58 -17.62 106.75
CA VAL A 204 -5.92 -18.43 107.93
C VAL A 204 -4.96 -19.61 108.11
N TYR A 205 -4.59 -20.27 107.01
CA TYR A 205 -3.62 -21.36 107.01
C TYR A 205 -2.23 -20.89 107.43
N GLN A 206 -1.75 -19.75 106.89
CA GLN A 206 -0.48 -19.15 107.32
C GLN A 206 -0.49 -18.76 108.81
N ASN A 207 -1.60 -18.24 109.33
CA ASN A 207 -1.73 -17.96 110.77
C ASN A 207 -1.71 -19.25 111.61
N LYS A 208 -2.38 -20.32 111.18
CA LYS A 208 -2.30 -21.62 111.88
C LYS A 208 -0.90 -22.23 111.84
N ILE A 209 -0.17 -22.10 110.73
CA ILE A 209 1.25 -22.51 110.66
C ILE A 209 2.08 -21.70 111.64
N LYS A 210 1.91 -20.38 111.70
CA LYS A 210 2.65 -19.54 112.67
C LYS A 210 2.38 -19.97 114.10
N ASN A 211 1.12 -20.24 114.45
CA ASN A 211 0.75 -20.72 115.78
C ASN A 211 1.35 -22.11 116.08
N LEU A 212 1.36 -23.04 115.12
CA LEU A 212 2.00 -24.35 115.27
C LEU A 212 3.52 -24.25 115.50
N VAL A 213 4.20 -23.34 114.80
CA VAL A 213 5.64 -23.09 114.98
C VAL A 213 5.92 -22.47 116.36
N GLU A 214 5.02 -21.65 116.88
CA GLU A 214 5.09 -21.13 118.25
C GLU A 214 4.84 -22.22 119.30
N ASP A 215 3.86 -23.10 119.07
CA ASP A 215 3.56 -24.25 119.95
C ASP A 215 4.70 -25.28 119.94
N GLU A 216 5.31 -25.58 118.79
CA GLU A 216 6.50 -26.46 118.70
C GLU A 216 7.69 -25.88 119.46
N LYS A 217 7.89 -24.55 119.42
CA LYS A 217 8.92 -23.88 120.23
C LYS A 217 8.62 -23.98 121.73
N ALA A 218 7.35 -23.85 122.13
CA ALA A 218 6.93 -24.03 123.52
C ALA A 218 7.12 -25.49 123.99
N LEU A 219 6.85 -26.47 123.13
CA LEU A 219 7.00 -27.90 123.41
C LEU A 219 8.48 -28.33 123.46
N ALA A 220 9.33 -27.74 122.62
CA ALA A 220 10.78 -27.90 122.70
C ALA A 220 11.36 -27.31 124.01
N ALA A 221 10.84 -26.17 124.48
CA ALA A 221 11.21 -25.59 125.77
C ALA A 221 10.75 -26.48 126.95
N ALA A 222 9.55 -27.05 126.89
CA ALA A 222 9.03 -27.97 127.90
C ALA A 222 9.79 -29.32 127.94
N ASN A 223 10.17 -29.85 126.78
CA ASN A 223 10.99 -31.07 126.71
C ASN A 223 12.43 -30.84 127.20
N LYS A 224 13.00 -29.65 127.00
CA LYS A 224 14.30 -29.28 127.58
C LYS A 224 14.25 -29.24 129.11
N ALA A 225 13.17 -28.68 129.68
CA ALA A 225 12.93 -28.68 131.13
C ALA A 225 12.68 -30.09 131.72
N SER A 226 12.06 -30.99 130.94
CA SER A 226 11.82 -32.39 131.32
C SER A 226 13.11 -33.23 131.31
N VAL A 227 13.99 -33.02 130.33
CA VAL A 227 15.29 -33.70 130.22
C VAL A 227 16.27 -33.22 131.31
N ASP A 228 16.28 -31.93 131.64
CA ASP A 228 17.09 -31.38 132.74
C ASP A 228 16.63 -31.90 134.12
N SER A 229 15.32 -32.13 134.29
CA SER A 229 14.77 -32.75 135.51
C SER A 229 15.07 -34.25 135.63
N ARG A 230 15.26 -34.95 134.50
CA ARG A 230 15.59 -36.39 134.45
C ARG A 230 17.10 -36.65 134.65
N ALA A 231 17.96 -35.72 134.21
CA ALA A 231 19.40 -35.79 134.44
C ALA A 231 19.79 -35.56 135.93
N MET A 232 18.96 -34.88 136.72
CA MET A 232 19.20 -34.72 138.17
C MET A 232 18.86 -35.96 139.02
N ILE A 233 18.13 -36.94 138.48
CA ILE A 233 17.70 -38.14 139.23
C ILE A 233 18.71 -39.30 139.11
N ASP A 234 19.53 -39.36 138.06
CA ASP A 234 20.47 -40.47 137.80
C ASP A 234 21.93 -40.23 138.27
N THR A 235 22.23 -39.17 139.04
CA THR A 235 23.63 -38.83 139.40
C THR A 235 23.96 -38.76 140.90
N LYS A 236 23.13 -39.25 141.83
CA LYS A 236 23.55 -39.52 143.23
C LYS A 236 22.77 -40.68 143.89
N GLN A 237 23.05 -41.91 143.43
CA GLN A 237 23.63 -42.94 144.32
C GLN A 237 25.15 -42.78 144.31
#